data_AF-A0A0S3S8X8-F1
#
_entry.id   AF-A0A0S3S8X8-F1
#
_cell.length_a   1.000
_cell.length_b   1.000
_cell.length_c   1.000
_cell.angle_alpha   90.00
_cell.angle_beta   90.00
_cell.angle_gamma   90.00
#
_symmetry.space_group_name_H-M   'P 1'
#
loop_
_entity.id
_entity.type
_entity.pdbx_description
1 polymer ?
#
loop_
_entity_poly.entity_id
_entity_poly.type
_entity_poly.pdbx_seq_one_letter_code
_entity_poly.pdbx_strand_id
1 'polypeptide(L)'
;MAPGRCSSWVNPNCVGGDSGTEPYIVSHNQLLAHAAAVRVYKTKYQASQKGLIGITLVCNWFIPFSDTKSDQKAAERSVEFMYGW
;
A
#
# COMPACT_ATOMS: atom_id res chain seq x y z
N MET A 1 -1.26 -14.25 -15.60
CA MET A 1 -1.42 -12.79 -15.41
C MET A 1 -2.11 -12.58 -14.06
N ALA A 2 -1.59 -11.71 -13.19
CA ALA A 2 -1.96 -11.68 -11.77
C ALA A 2 -3.07 -10.66 -11.47
N PRO A 3 -3.95 -10.98 -10.51
CA PRO A 3 -5.26 -11.57 -10.81
C PRO A 3 -6.19 -10.64 -11.60
N GLY A 4 -5.81 -9.39 -11.86
CA GLY A 4 -6.50 -8.47 -12.77
C GLY A 4 -7.91 -8.12 -12.32
N ARG A 5 -8.18 -8.13 -11.00
CA ARG A 5 -9.49 -7.81 -10.45
C ARG A 5 -9.71 -6.31 -10.45
N CYS A 6 -10.91 -5.90 -10.85
CA CYS A 6 -11.36 -4.53 -10.79
C CYS A 6 -12.89 -4.47 -10.91
N SER A 7 -13.47 -3.30 -10.64
CA SER A 7 -14.88 -3.08 -10.93
C SER A 7 -15.16 -3.01 -12.43
N SER A 8 -16.35 -3.41 -12.85
CA SER A 8 -16.75 -3.37 -14.27
C SER A 8 -16.71 -1.96 -14.89
N TRP A 9 -16.89 -0.91 -14.09
CA TRP A 9 -16.77 0.48 -14.54
C TRP A 9 -15.33 0.96 -14.77
N VAL A 10 -14.33 0.24 -14.25
CA VAL A 10 -12.91 0.51 -14.53
C VAL A 10 -12.48 -0.19 -15.80
N ASN A 11 -12.85 -1.47 -15.96
CA ASN A 11 -12.64 -2.23 -17.18
C ASN A 11 -13.73 -3.30 -17.31
N PRO A 12 -14.55 -3.27 -18.38
CA PRO A 12 -15.61 -4.27 -18.60
C PRO A 12 -15.12 -5.71 -18.70
N ASN A 13 -13.83 -5.92 -19.03
CA ASN A 13 -13.21 -7.24 -19.15
C ASN A 13 -12.71 -7.79 -17.80
N CYS A 14 -12.87 -7.05 -16.70
CA CYS A 14 -12.52 -7.57 -15.38
C CYS A 14 -13.45 -8.74 -15.01
N VAL A 15 -12.84 -9.87 -14.67
CA VAL A 15 -13.53 -11.13 -14.32
C VAL A 15 -14.19 -11.09 -12.94
N GLY A 16 -14.13 -9.94 -12.27
CA GLY A 16 -14.69 -9.66 -10.95
C GLY A 16 -13.80 -8.70 -10.17
N GLY A 17 -14.35 -8.20 -9.07
CA GLY A 17 -13.64 -7.29 -8.17
C GLY A 17 -14.47 -6.07 -7.80
N ASP A 18 -13.96 -5.34 -6.84
CA ASP A 18 -14.46 -4.02 -6.48
C ASP A 18 -13.28 -3.11 -6.16
N SER A 19 -12.98 -2.20 -7.09
CA SER A 19 -11.90 -1.22 -6.98
C SER A 19 -12.11 -0.20 -5.85
N GLY A 20 -13.32 -0.09 -5.30
CA GLY A 20 -13.61 0.76 -4.15
C GLY A 20 -13.30 0.11 -2.79
N THR A 21 -13.13 -1.22 -2.73
CA THR A 21 -13.00 -1.96 -1.46
C THR A 21 -11.84 -2.95 -1.43
N GLU A 22 -11.63 -3.71 -2.50
CA GLU A 22 -10.60 -4.75 -2.55
C GLU A 22 -9.17 -4.23 -2.33
N PRO A 23 -8.75 -3.04 -2.82
CA PRO A 23 -7.43 -2.50 -2.49
C PRO A 23 -7.19 -2.36 -0.98
N TYR A 24 -8.19 -1.89 -0.21
CA TYR A 24 -8.10 -1.77 1.25
C TYR A 24 -8.03 -3.12 1.95
N ILE A 25 -8.81 -4.09 1.49
CA ILE A 25 -8.79 -5.45 2.04
C ILE A 25 -7.42 -6.10 1.81
N VAL A 26 -6.88 -5.98 0.60
CA VAL A 26 -5.57 -6.55 0.26
C VAL A 26 -4.46 -5.87 1.07
N SER A 27 -4.40 -4.54 1.10
CA SER A 27 -3.39 -3.80 1.86
C SER A 27 -3.44 -4.12 3.36
N HIS A 28 -4.63 -4.21 3.96
CA HIS A 28 -4.79 -4.59 5.36
C HIS A 28 -4.19 -5.98 5.66
N ASN A 29 -4.48 -6.97 4.80
CA ASN A 29 -3.93 -8.30 4.96
C ASN A 29 -2.42 -8.36 4.69
N GLN A 30 -1.89 -7.54 3.78
CA GLN A 30 -0.45 -7.41 3.58
C GLN A 30 0.27 -6.90 4.83
N LEU A 31 -0.29 -5.90 5.52
CA LEU A 31 0.26 -5.39 6.78
C LEU A 31 0.22 -6.46 7.89
N LEU A 32 -0.90 -7.17 8.03
CA LEU A 32 -1.01 -8.28 8.99
C LEU A 32 -0.01 -9.41 8.69
N ALA A 33 0.14 -9.78 7.42
CA ALA A 33 1.09 -10.79 6.99
C ALA A 33 2.54 -10.36 7.26
N HIS A 34 2.88 -9.10 6.96
CA HIS A 34 4.18 -8.53 7.27
C HIS A 34 4.46 -8.55 8.78
N ALA A 35 3.51 -8.09 9.60
CA ALA A 35 3.63 -8.10 11.06
C ALA A 35 3.82 -9.53 11.61
N ALA A 36 3.09 -10.51 11.09
CA ALA A 36 3.25 -11.92 11.45
C ALA A 36 4.65 -12.44 11.09
N ALA A 37 5.16 -12.12 9.90
CA ALA A 37 6.50 -12.49 9.47
C ALA A 37 7.59 -11.83 10.32
N VAL A 38 7.46 -10.53 10.63
CA VAL A 38 8.35 -9.80 11.54
C VAL A 38 8.38 -10.46 12.91
N ARG A 39 7.22 -10.83 13.48
CA ARG A 39 7.16 -11.52 14.76
C ARG A 39 7.93 -12.84 14.73
N VAL A 40 7.76 -13.66 13.69
CA VAL A 40 8.49 -14.91 13.53
C VAL A 40 10.00 -14.66 13.41
N TYR A 41 10.41 -13.70 12.59
CA TYR A 41 11.82 -13.35 12.40
C TYR A 41 12.48 -12.91 13.72
N LYS A 42 11.87 -11.96 14.41
CA LYS A 42 12.40 -11.39 15.67
C LYS A 42 12.48 -12.43 16.80
N THR A 43 11.51 -13.34 16.88
CA THR A 43 11.43 -14.30 17.99
C THR A 43 12.25 -15.57 17.76
N LYS A 44 12.38 -16.03 16.51
CA LYS A 44 13.03 -17.32 16.21
C LYS A 44 14.40 -17.19 15.56
N TYR A 45 14.63 -16.15 14.77
CA TYR A 45 15.76 -16.11 13.85
C TYR A 45 16.76 -14.99 14.15
N GLN A 46 16.30 -13.82 14.61
CA GLN A 46 17.13 -12.62 14.72
C GLN A 46 18.36 -12.81 15.63
N ALA A 47 18.24 -13.53 16.75
CA ALA A 47 19.38 -13.76 17.65
C ALA A 47 20.53 -14.56 16.99
N SER A 48 20.18 -15.53 16.15
CA SER A 48 21.16 -16.40 15.47
C SER A 48 21.68 -15.79 14.16
N GLN A 49 20.79 -15.22 13.35
CA GLN A 49 21.11 -14.72 12.02
C GLN A 49 21.63 -13.28 12.04
N LYS A 50 21.29 -12.50 13.08
CA LYS A 50 21.73 -11.10 13.28
C LYS A 50 21.36 -10.14 12.13
N GLY A 51 20.44 -10.53 11.25
CA GLY A 51 19.97 -9.68 10.14
C GLY A 51 18.87 -8.71 10.54
N LEU A 52 18.42 -7.91 9.58
CA LEU A 52 17.34 -6.93 9.71
C LEU A 52 16.13 -7.32 8.85
N ILE A 53 14.94 -6.89 9.26
CA ILE A 53 13.69 -7.06 8.52
C ILE A 53 12.93 -5.73 8.50
N GLY A 54 12.30 -5.42 7.37
CA GLY A 54 11.49 -4.21 7.18
C GLY A 54 10.50 -4.39 6.04
N ILE A 55 9.81 -3.30 5.70
CA ILE A 55 8.85 -3.22 4.60
C ILE A 55 9.40 -2.30 3.51
N THR A 56 9.16 -2.63 2.25
CA THR A 56 9.50 -1.78 1.11
C THR A 56 8.23 -1.09 0.62
N LEU A 57 8.28 0.24 0.55
CA LEU A 57 7.17 1.07 0.10
C LEU A 57 7.53 1.72 -1.23
N VAL A 58 6.55 1.82 -2.13
CA VAL A 58 6.63 2.64 -3.33
C VAL A 58 6.00 3.99 -3.02
N CYS A 59 6.75 5.08 -3.23
CA CYS A 59 6.26 6.42 -2.98
C CYS A 59 6.86 7.40 -3.99
N ASN A 60 6.01 8.24 -4.56
CA ASN A 60 6.42 9.36 -5.38
C ASN A 60 6.41 10.64 -4.55
N TRP A 61 7.27 11.58 -4.93
CA TRP A 61 7.16 12.94 -4.40
C TRP A 61 6.05 13.70 -5.13
N PHE A 62 5.23 14.42 -4.38
CA PHE A 62 4.14 15.23 -4.91
C PHE A 62 4.40 16.70 -4.60
N ILE A 63 4.18 17.56 -5.60
CA ILE A 63 4.22 19.01 -5.48
C ILE A 63 2.84 19.59 -5.79
N PRO A 64 2.43 20.71 -5.15
CA PRO A 64 1.18 21.37 -5.48
C PRO A 64 1.15 21.79 -6.95
N PHE A 65 -0.02 21.68 -7.59
CA PHE A 65 -0.20 22.12 -8.97
C PHE A 65 -0.12 23.65 -9.11
N SER A 66 -0.64 24.38 -8.12
CA SER A 66 -0.55 25.83 -8.01
C SER A 66 -0.38 26.25 -6.54
N ASP A 67 -0.18 27.56 -6.29
CA ASP A 67 -0.03 28.11 -4.93
C ASP A 67 -1.37 28.30 -4.18
N THR A 68 -2.44 27.63 -4.63
CA THR A 68 -3.70 27.65 -3.89
C THR A 68 -3.64 26.71 -2.68
N LYS A 69 -4.33 27.08 -1.59
CA LYS A 69 -4.48 26.21 -0.42
C LYS A 69 -5.10 24.85 -0.75
N SER A 70 -5.93 24.77 -1.80
CA SER A 70 -6.54 23.52 -2.23
C SER A 70 -5.49 22.56 -2.79
N ASP A 71 -4.61 23.06 -3.65
CA ASP A 71 -3.58 22.26 -4.30
C ASP A 71 -2.46 21.86 -3.34
N GLN A 72 -2.12 22.73 -2.39
CA GLN A 72 -1.21 22.40 -1.29
C GLN A 72 -1.74 21.20 -0.48
N LYS A 73 -3.01 21.27 -0.06
CA LYS A 73 -3.67 20.15 0.64
C LYS A 73 -3.82 18.90 -0.24
N ALA A 74 -3.94 19.05 -1.56
CA ALA A 74 -4.02 17.91 -2.48
C ALA A 74 -2.68 17.18 -2.58
N ALA A 75 -1.57 17.90 -2.62
CA ALA A 75 -0.23 17.32 -2.57
C ALA A 75 0.00 16.56 -1.25
N GLU A 76 -0.37 17.15 -0.11
CA GLU A 76 -0.32 16.49 1.21
C GLU A 76 -1.14 15.19 1.21
N ARG A 77 -2.41 15.23 0.80
CA ARG A 77 -3.25 14.02 0.71
C ARG A 77 -2.66 12.95 -0.21
N SER A 78 -1.99 13.35 -1.29
CA SER A 78 -1.38 12.40 -2.22
C SER A 78 -0.22 11.64 -1.57
N VAL A 79 0.60 12.32 -0.76
CA VAL A 79 1.64 11.68 0.05
C VAL A 79 1.04 10.74 1.08
N GLU A 80 0.02 11.18 1.84
CA GLU A 80 -0.65 10.35 2.85
C GLU A 80 -1.25 9.07 2.24
N PHE A 81 -1.93 9.17 1.09
CA PHE A 81 -2.51 7.99 0.44
C PHE A 81 -1.48 7.04 -0.19
N MET A 82 -0.30 7.54 -0.60
CA MET A 82 0.72 6.72 -1.24
C MET A 82 1.73 6.12 -0.24
N TYR A 83 2.07 6.87 0.81
CA TYR A 83 3.08 6.49 1.80
C TYR A 83 2.50 6.18 3.18
N GLY A 84 1.50 6.96 3.62
CA GLY A 84 0.97 6.92 4.99
C GLY A 84 -0.16 5.92 5.23
N TRP A 85 -0.67 5.28 4.17
CA TRP A 85 -1.81 4.35 4.20
C TRP A 85 -1.68 3.24 5.26
#